data_AF-A0A661IAR2-F1
#
_entry.id   AF-A0A661IAR2-F1
#
_cell.length_a   1.000
_cell.length_b   1.000
_cell.length_c   1.000
_cell.angle_alpha   90.00
_cell.angle_beta   90.00
_cell.angle_gamma   90.00
#
_symmetry.space_group_name_H-M   'P 1'
#
loop_
_entity.id
_entity.type
_entity.pdbx_description
1 polymer ?
#
loop_
_entity_poly.entity_id
_entity_poly.type
_entity_poly.pdbx_seq_one_letter_code
_entity_poly.pdbx_strand_id
1 'polypeptide(L)'
;TFNFINIAWVFFRAKEWDDAVKVLGSMFSLDNIVLPNMLESRLPFLSDLGIKFGGFIANIQGDYFTPVWLVIGLIFILLFKNSTQKLNNFKLNYKSALLTTITLVGGILSLNKVSEFLYFNF
;
A
#
# COMPACT_ATOMS: atom_id res chain seq x y z
N THR A 1 1.48 -12.91 14.63
CA THR A 1 2.59 -12.08 15.16
C THR A 1 2.43 -10.60 14.81
N PHE A 2 2.27 -10.21 13.54
CA PHE A 2 2.18 -8.79 13.16
C PHE A 2 1.02 -8.02 13.81
N ASN A 3 -0.22 -8.54 13.71
CA ASN A 3 -1.38 -7.87 14.30
C ASN A 3 -1.31 -7.77 15.84
N PHE A 4 -0.69 -8.75 16.49
CA PHE A 4 -0.44 -8.68 17.94
C PHE A 4 0.49 -7.50 18.28
N ILE A 5 1.57 -7.32 17.53
CA ILE A 5 2.49 -6.18 17.72
C ILE A 5 1.76 -4.85 17.47
N ASN A 6 0.96 -4.76 16.41
CA ASN A 6 0.18 -3.55 16.12
C ASN A 6 -0.79 -3.20 17.25
N ILE A 7 -1.54 -4.18 17.74
CA ILE A 7 -2.48 -3.98 18.86
C ILE A 7 -1.71 -3.57 20.14
N ALA A 8 -0.61 -4.26 20.45
CA ALA A 8 0.21 -3.91 21.61
C ALA A 8 0.74 -2.47 21.53
N TRP A 9 1.19 -2.02 20.36
CA TRP A 9 1.67 -0.65 20.17
C TRP A 9 0.59 0.42 20.35
N VAL A 10 -0.67 0.11 20.06
CA VAL A 10 -1.79 1.03 20.35
C VAL A 10 -1.87 1.28 21.86
N PHE A 11 -1.83 0.23 22.68
CA PHE A 11 -1.87 0.36 24.14
C PHE A 11 -0.63 1.07 24.72
N PHE A 12 0.56 0.82 24.18
CA PHE A 12 1.79 1.49 24.67
C PHE A 12 1.89 2.97 24.26
N ARG A 13 1.17 3.40 23.22
CA ARG A 13 1.19 4.78 22.73
C ARG A 13 0.03 5.63 23.24
N ALA A 14 -1.09 5.01 23.60
CA ALA A 14 -2.25 5.71 24.15
C ALA A 14 -1.93 6.33 25.52
N LYS A 15 -2.49 7.51 25.80
CA LYS A 15 -2.33 8.17 27.11
C LYS A 15 -3.19 7.51 28.17
N GLU A 16 -4.36 7.01 27.78
CA GLU A 16 -5.36 6.41 28.65
C GLU A 16 -5.92 5.12 28.03
N TRP A 17 -6.53 4.26 28.86
CA TRP A 17 -7.14 3.00 28.38
C TRP A 17 -8.26 3.24 27.36
N ASP A 18 -9.12 4.23 27.62
CA ASP A 18 -10.24 4.57 26.75
C ASP A 18 -9.78 5.05 25.37
N ASP A 19 -8.64 5.74 25.29
CA ASP A 19 -8.04 6.14 24.02
C ASP A 19 -7.57 4.93 23.20
N ALA A 20 -6.96 3.93 23.86
CA ALA A 20 -6.54 2.70 23.18
C ALA A 20 -7.75 1.93 22.61
N VAL A 21 -8.83 1.81 23.39
CA VAL A 21 -10.07 1.14 22.96
C VAL A 21 -10.73 1.88 21.80
N LYS A 22 -10.78 3.22 21.84
CA LYS A 22 -11.30 4.03 20.72
C LYS A 22 -10.50 3.83 19.44
N VAL A 23 -9.17 3.81 19.53
CA VAL A 23 -8.30 3.57 18.36
C VAL A 23 -8.50 2.16 17.81
N LEU A 24 -8.59 1.15 18.67
CA LEU A 24 -8.88 -0.21 18.20
C LEU A 24 -10.27 -0.31 17.57
N GLY A 25 -11.27 0.35 18.17
CA GLY A 25 -12.61 0.44 17.59
C GLY A 25 -12.60 1.07 16.19
N SER A 26 -11.84 2.16 15.99
CA SER A 26 -11.74 2.80 14.68
C SER A 26 -10.93 1.99 13.66
N MET A 27 -9.92 1.20 14.09
CA MET A 27 -9.16 0.33 13.21
C MET A 27 -10.00 -0.79 12.58
N PHE A 28 -11.05 -1.24 13.28
CA PHE A 28 -11.94 -2.33 12.82
C PHE A 28 -13.37 -1.84 12.54
N SER A 29 -13.62 -0.53 12.62
CA SER A 29 -14.93 0.02 12.32
C SER A 29 -15.23 -0.14 10.83
N LEU A 30 -16.44 -0.60 10.55
CA LEU A 30 -17.00 -0.66 9.20
C LEU A 30 -17.87 0.57 8.90
N ASP A 31 -17.87 1.55 9.80
CA ASP A 31 -18.65 2.76 9.66
C ASP A 31 -18.06 3.60 8.51
N ASN A 32 -18.92 3.99 7.56
CA ASN A 32 -18.56 4.78 6.37
C ASN A 32 -17.83 4.04 5.25
N ILE A 33 -17.95 2.71 5.18
CA ILE A 33 -17.53 1.98 3.97
C ILE A 33 -18.49 2.32 2.82
N VAL A 34 -17.91 2.80 1.72
CA VAL A 34 -18.61 3.03 0.46
C VAL A 34 -18.09 2.04 -0.58
N LEU A 35 -18.99 1.34 -1.25
CA LEU A 35 -18.68 0.41 -2.34
C LEU A 35 -19.18 0.94 -3.69
N PRO A 36 -18.63 0.48 -4.82
CA PRO A 36 -19.11 0.87 -6.15
C PRO A 36 -20.56 0.42 -6.40
N ASN A 37 -21.35 1.28 -7.05
CA ASN A 37 -22.76 1.01 -7.43
C ASN A 37 -22.97 -0.31 -8.18
N MET A 38 -21.97 -0.77 -8.94
CA MET A 38 -22.07 -2.03 -9.68
C MET A 38 -22.24 -3.26 -8.77
N LEU A 39 -21.76 -3.17 -7.53
CA LEU A 39 -21.88 -4.24 -6.54
C LEU A 39 -23.23 -4.21 -5.81
N GLU A 40 -23.99 -3.12 -5.87
CA GLU A 40 -25.28 -2.98 -5.18
C GLU A 40 -26.27 -4.07 -5.63
N SER A 41 -26.35 -4.33 -6.94
CA SER A 41 -27.21 -5.37 -7.51
C SER A 41 -26.83 -6.80 -7.09
N ARG A 42 -25.60 -7.02 -6.63
CA ARG A 42 -25.06 -8.34 -6.26
C ARG A 42 -24.97 -8.54 -4.76
N LEU A 43 -24.79 -7.46 -4.00
CA LEU A 43 -24.56 -7.45 -2.56
C LEU A 43 -25.53 -6.49 -1.84
N PRO A 44 -26.85 -6.53 -2.13
CA PRO A 44 -27.79 -5.57 -1.56
C PRO A 44 -27.87 -5.66 -0.04
N PHE A 45 -27.70 -6.85 0.55
CA PHE A 45 -27.72 -7.08 2.00
C PHE A 45 -26.66 -6.28 2.78
N LEU A 46 -25.64 -5.74 2.12
CA LEU A 46 -24.63 -4.90 2.77
C LEU A 46 -25.19 -3.54 3.17
N SER A 47 -26.26 -3.05 2.52
CA SER A 47 -26.91 -1.81 2.91
C SER A 47 -27.54 -1.91 4.30
N ASP A 48 -28.11 -3.07 4.64
CA ASP A 48 -28.66 -3.36 5.97
C ASP A 48 -27.57 -3.42 7.05
N LEU A 49 -26.32 -3.70 6.67
CA LEU A 49 -25.15 -3.68 7.55
C LEU A 49 -24.49 -2.28 7.65
N GLY A 50 -25.11 -1.25 7.08
CA GLY A 50 -24.62 0.14 7.14
C GLY A 50 -23.61 0.52 6.05
N ILE A 51 -23.36 -0.36 5.07
CA ILE A 51 -22.45 -0.08 3.94
C ILE A 51 -23.22 0.68 2.85
N LYS A 52 -22.65 1.79 2.38
CA LYS A 52 -23.25 2.62 1.33
C LYS A 52 -22.72 2.23 -0.04
N PHE A 53 -23.54 2.38 -1.07
CA PHE A 53 -23.12 2.25 -2.47
C PHE A 53 -23.03 3.64 -3.10
N GLY A 54 -21.92 3.92 -3.79
CA GLY A 54 -21.67 5.24 -4.36
C GLY A 54 -20.30 5.38 -5.02
N GLY A 55 -19.81 6.63 -5.06
CA GLY A 55 -18.47 6.98 -5.52
C GLY A 55 -17.39 6.55 -4.54
N PHE A 56 -17.04 5.26 -4.50
CA PHE A 56 -16.11 4.71 -3.52
C PHE A 56 -14.68 5.26 -3.58
N ILE A 57 -14.29 5.87 -4.71
CA ILE A 57 -12.95 6.43 -4.94
C ILE A 57 -12.97 7.96 -4.89
N ALA A 58 -14.13 8.59 -4.69
CA ALA A 58 -14.27 10.05 -4.76
C ALA A 58 -13.33 10.80 -3.81
N ASN A 59 -13.06 10.22 -2.63
CA ASN A 59 -12.23 10.84 -1.60
C ASN A 59 -10.71 10.75 -1.86
N ILE A 60 -10.27 9.92 -2.81
CA ILE A 60 -8.85 9.74 -3.12
C ILE A 60 -8.47 10.22 -4.52
N GLN A 61 -9.37 10.96 -5.19
CA GLN A 61 -9.20 11.46 -6.56
C GLN A 61 -8.80 10.37 -7.56
N GLY A 62 -9.15 9.12 -7.29
CA GLY A 62 -8.83 8.00 -8.14
C GLY A 62 -9.89 7.78 -9.22
N ASP A 63 -9.49 7.07 -10.27
CA ASP A 63 -10.32 6.75 -11.42
C ASP A 63 -10.95 5.36 -11.25
N TYR A 64 -11.95 5.04 -12.06
CA TYR A 64 -12.62 3.75 -12.08
C TYR A 64 -11.65 2.57 -12.27
N PHE A 65 -10.50 2.79 -12.91
CA PHE A 65 -9.45 1.77 -13.09
C PHE A 65 -8.50 1.59 -11.89
N THR A 66 -8.45 2.51 -10.93
CA THR A 66 -7.56 2.43 -9.76
C THR A 66 -7.64 1.09 -8.99
N PRO A 67 -8.82 0.53 -8.69
CA PRO A 67 -8.95 -0.77 -8.01
C PRO A 67 -8.45 -1.91 -8.87
N VAL A 68 -8.66 -1.84 -10.19
CA VAL A 68 -8.16 -2.83 -11.15
C VAL A 68 -6.63 -2.86 -11.10
N TRP A 69 -5.99 -1.69 -11.10
CA TRP A 69 -4.54 -1.57 -10.93
C TRP A 69 -4.04 -2.13 -9.58
N LEU A 70 -4.78 -1.92 -8.49
CA LEU A 70 -4.43 -2.50 -7.19
C LEU A 70 -4.49 -4.03 -7.20
N VAL A 71 -5.53 -4.60 -7.80
CA VAL A 71 -5.67 -6.07 -7.94
C VAL A 71 -4.56 -6.63 -8.82
N ILE A 72 -4.27 -5.98 -9.95
CA ILE A 72 -3.16 -6.37 -10.84
C ILE A 72 -1.84 -6.30 -10.05
N GLY A 73 -1.58 -5.21 -9.33
CA GLY A 73 -0.38 -5.06 -8.50
C GLY A 73 -0.25 -6.16 -7.44
N LEU A 74 -1.35 -6.53 -6.79
CA LEU A 74 -1.37 -7.65 -5.84
C LEU A 74 -1.03 -8.98 -6.51
N ILE A 75 -1.59 -9.26 -7.69
CA ILE A 75 -1.26 -10.46 -8.48
C ILE A 75 0.22 -10.48 -8.83
N PHE A 76 0.78 -9.35 -9.28
CA PHE A 76 2.22 -9.21 -9.53
C PHE A 76 3.04 -9.52 -8.27
N ILE A 77 2.67 -8.98 -7.11
CA ILE A 77 3.40 -9.25 -5.86
C ILE A 77 3.39 -10.74 -5.50
N LEU A 78 2.28 -11.45 -5.73
CA LEU A 78 2.15 -12.87 -5.41
C LEU A 78 2.93 -13.77 -6.39
N LEU A 79 2.98 -13.40 -7.67
CA LEU A 79 3.68 -14.18 -8.70
C LEU A 79 5.20 -14.02 -8.65
N PHE A 80 5.67 -12.82 -8.32
CA PHE A 80 7.09 -12.51 -8.39
C PHE A 80 7.80 -12.79 -7.06
N LYS A 81 8.93 -13.51 -7.16
CA LYS A 81 9.80 -13.77 -6.02
C LYS A 81 10.33 -12.46 -5.45
N ASN A 82 10.21 -12.29 -4.13
CA ASN A 82 10.77 -11.15 -3.42
C ASN A 82 12.31 -11.12 -3.51
N SER A 83 12.92 -10.00 -3.14
CA SER A 83 14.37 -9.79 -3.24
C SER A 83 15.17 -10.80 -2.40
N THR A 84 14.70 -11.11 -1.20
CA THR A 84 15.32 -12.11 -0.30
C THR A 84 15.35 -13.51 -0.94
N GLN A 85 14.26 -13.90 -1.59
CA GLN A 85 14.18 -15.18 -2.28
C GLN A 85 15.08 -15.23 -3.52
N LYS A 86 15.28 -14.09 -4.20
CA LYS A 86 16.25 -13.98 -5.30
C LYS A 86 17.69 -14.07 -4.81
N LEU A 87 18.00 -13.52 -3.63
CA LEU A 87 19.33 -13.57 -3.02
C LEU A 87 19.78 -15.01 -2.75
N ASN A 88 18.88 -15.88 -2.29
CA ASN A 88 19.22 -17.29 -2.01
C ASN A 88 19.74 -18.05 -3.24
N ASN A 89 19.33 -17.66 -4.44
CA ASN A 89 19.77 -18.26 -5.71
C ASN A 89 20.79 -17.39 -6.45
N PHE A 90 21.30 -16.34 -5.80
CA PHE A 90 22.22 -15.41 -6.43
C PHE A 90 23.55 -16.10 -6.72
N LYS A 91 24.01 -15.99 -7.96
CA LYS A 91 25.32 -16.47 -8.39
C LYS A 91 26.05 -15.34 -9.08
N LEU A 92 27.29 -15.10 -8.65
CA LEU A 92 28.19 -14.16 -9.30
C LEU A 92 28.60 -14.72 -10.67
N ASN A 93 28.04 -14.14 -11.73
CA ASN A 93 28.40 -14.45 -13.11
C ASN A 93 28.67 -13.16 -13.89
N TYR A 94 29.33 -13.28 -15.05
CA TYR A 94 29.64 -12.13 -15.90
C TYR A 94 28.40 -11.33 -16.33
N LYS A 95 27.22 -11.97 -16.48
CA LYS A 95 25.96 -11.29 -16.82
C LYS A 95 25.46 -10.38 -15.68
N SER A 96 25.53 -10.87 -14.43
CA SER A 96 25.14 -10.15 -13.22
C SER A 96 26.13 -9.03 -12.92
N ALA A 97 27.43 -9.25 -13.14
CA ALA A 97 28.44 -8.22 -13.05
C ALA A 97 28.22 -7.12 -14.09
N LEU A 98 27.99 -7.50 -15.36
CA LEU A 98 27.70 -6.57 -16.44
C LEU A 98 26.44 -5.74 -16.16
N LEU A 99 25.34 -6.40 -15.77
CA LEU A 99 24.10 -5.72 -15.41
C LEU A 99 24.32 -4.72 -14.27
N THR A 100 25.04 -5.15 -13.22
CA THR A 100 25.36 -4.29 -12.07
C THR A 100 26.15 -3.06 -12.52
N THR A 101 27.19 -3.22 -13.34
CA THR A 101 28.00 -2.12 -13.88
C THR A 101 27.16 -1.15 -14.70
N ILE A 102 26.31 -1.65 -15.60
CA ILE A 102 25.41 -0.80 -16.41
C ILE A 102 24.47 0.00 -15.50
N THR A 103 23.82 -0.65 -14.53
CA THR A 103 22.91 0.04 -13.61
C THR A 103 23.63 1.05 -12.71
N LEU A 104 24.86 0.75 -12.28
CA LEU A 104 25.65 1.61 -11.42
C LEU A 104 26.11 2.87 -12.18
N VAL A 105 26.64 2.70 -13.38
CA VAL A 105 27.06 3.81 -14.26
C VAL A 105 25.84 4.68 -14.60
N GLY A 106 24.71 4.07 -14.96
CA GLY A 106 23.46 4.81 -15.21
C GLY A 106 22.98 5.59 -13.99
N GLY A 107 23.08 4.99 -12.79
CA GLY A 107 22.76 5.66 -11.52
C GLY A 107 23.67 6.86 -11.25
N ILE A 108 24.98 6.69 -11.39
CA ILE A 108 25.99 7.75 -11.19
C ILE A 108 25.76 8.91 -12.17
N LEU A 109 25.53 8.62 -13.44
CA LEU A 109 25.24 9.64 -14.45
C LEU A 109 23.93 10.41 -14.13
N SER A 110 22.96 9.74 -13.52
CA SER A 110 21.70 10.38 -13.11
C SER A 110 21.82 11.26 -11.86
N LEU A 111 22.89 11.17 -11.08
CA LEU A 111 23.09 12.01 -9.88
C LEU A 111 23.31 13.49 -10.22
N ASN A 112 23.80 13.78 -11.42
CA ASN A 112 24.02 15.16 -11.87
C ASN A 112 22.73 15.90 -12.25
N LYS A 113 21.57 15.23 -12.21
CA LYS A 113 20.29 15.93 -12.29
C LYS A 113 20.03 16.57 -10.94
N VAL A 114 20.41 17.84 -10.82
CA VAL A 114 20.06 18.68 -9.67
C VAL A 114 18.54 18.68 -9.54
N SER A 115 18.04 17.94 -8.56
CA SER A 115 16.73 18.18 -7.99
C SER A 115 16.89 19.48 -7.23
N GLU A 116 16.46 20.61 -7.78
CA GLU A 116 16.27 21.81 -6.98
C GLU A 116 15.49 21.40 -5.73
N PHE A 117 16.12 21.57 -4.58
CA PHE A 117 15.51 21.23 -3.32
C PHE A 117 14.31 22.16 -3.18
N LEU A 118 13.09 21.59 -3.23
CA LEU A 118 11.81 22.29 -3.33
C LEU A 118 11.54 23.33 -2.22
N TYR A 119 12.43 23.47 -1.23
CA TYR A 119 12.33 24.46 -0.17
C TYR A 119 12.64 25.91 -0.59
N PHE A 120 13.13 26.16 -1.81
CA PHE A 120 13.39 27.52 -2.30
C PHE A 120 12.31 28.09 -3.23
N ASN A 121 11.19 27.39 -3.46
CA ASN A 121 10.02 27.94 -4.14
C ASN A 121 8.97 28.47 -3.13
N PHE A 122 9.38 29.44 -2.31
CA PHE A 122 8.49 30.33 -1.58
C PHE A 122 8.76 31.78 -2.01
#